data_AF-A0A960J005-F1
#
_entry.id   AF-A0A960J005-F1
#
_cell.length_a   1.000
_cell.length_b   1.000
_cell.length_c   1.000
_cell.angle_alpha   90.00
_cell.angle_beta   90.00
_cell.angle_gamma   90.00
#
_symmetry.space_group_name_H-M   'P 1'
#
loop_
_entity.id
_entity.type
_entity.pdbx_description
1 polymer ?
#
loop_
_entity_poly.entity_id
_entity_poly.type
_entity_poly.pdbx_seq_one_letter_code
_entity_poly.pdbx_strand_id
1 'polypeptide(L)' 'MTGYEWLDAFADHLGIERPEPAEIETLLDLAGVAAHSSERIAAPIACWLVGRAGLDPEDALNQARDLRGAGG' A
#
# COMPACT_ATOMS: atom_id res chain seq x y z
N MET A 1 14.17 -8.37 14.90
CA MET A 1 13.46 -7.19 14.37
C MET A 1 12.14 -7.66 13.80
N THR A 2 11.02 -7.13 14.31
CA THR A 2 9.68 -7.34 13.76
C THR A 2 9.46 -6.47 12.52
N GLY A 3 8.33 -6.64 11.83
CA GLY A 3 8.00 -5.81 10.67
C GLY A 3 7.86 -4.32 11.02
N TYR A 4 7.18 -4.02 12.14
CA TYR A 4 7.01 -2.63 12.61
C TYR A 4 8.35 -2.00 13.03
N GLU A 5 9.20 -2.73 13.76
CA GLU A 5 10.53 -2.25 14.13
C GLU A 5 11.41 -1.94 12.92
N TRP A 6 11.27 -2.72 11.83
CA TRP A 6 11.98 -2.45 10.59
C TRP A 6 11.44 -1.21 9.87
N LEU A 7 10.12 -1.04 9.84
CA LEU A 7 9.47 0.14 9.25
C LEU A 7 9.83 1.43 9.99
N ASP A 8 9.87 1.39 11.32
CA ASP A 8 10.31 2.54 12.14
C ASP A 8 11.74 2.94 11.76
N ALA A 9 12.68 1.99 11.79
CA ALA A 9 14.08 2.26 11.44
C ALA A 9 14.26 2.76 10.00
N PHE A 10 13.44 2.29 9.07
CA PHE A 10 13.51 2.71 7.67
C PHE A 10 12.90 4.10 7.45
N ALA A 11 11.78 4.41 8.11
CA ALA A 11 11.19 5.75 8.09
C ALA A 11 12.16 6.79 8.66
N ASP A 12 12.81 6.48 9.79
CA ASP A 12 13.87 7.29 10.38
C ASP A 12 15.02 7.54 9.40
N HIS A 13 15.46 6.49 8.69
CA HIS A 13 16.54 6.62 7.68
C HIS A 13 16.14 7.53 6.51
N LEU A 14 14.86 7.52 6.12
CA LEU A 14 14.32 8.36 5.07
C LEU A 14 13.98 9.78 5.54
N GLY A 15 14.02 10.04 6.86
CA GLY A 15 13.64 11.33 7.45
C GLY A 15 12.14 11.63 7.36
N ILE A 16 11.31 10.59 7.34
CA ILE A 16 9.84 10.69 7.32
C ILE A 16 9.23 9.93 8.49
N GLU A 17 7.98 10.22 8.81
CA GLU A 17 7.22 9.45 9.79
C GLU A 17 6.71 8.15 9.15
N ARG A 18 6.73 7.06 9.93
CA ARG A 18 6.08 5.80 9.53
C ARG A 18 4.56 6.04 9.48
N PRO A 19 3.82 5.45 8.51
CA PRO A 19 2.36 5.50 8.51
C PRO A 19 1.76 4.90 9.79
N GLU A 20 0.63 5.42 10.24
CA GLU A 20 -0.11 4.91 11.39
C GLU A 20 -0.58 3.46 11.16
N PRO A 21 -0.83 2.67 12.23
CA PRO A 21 -1.26 1.28 12.09
C PRO A 21 -2.48 1.09 11.17
N ALA A 22 -3.44 2.01 11.22
CA ALA A 22 -4.62 1.96 10.34
C ALA A 22 -4.25 2.16 8.86
N GLU A 23 -3.33 3.07 8.56
CA GLU A 23 -2.84 3.31 7.19
C GLU A 23 -2.06 2.10 6.68
N ILE A 24 -1.28 1.44 7.54
CA ILE A 24 -0.57 0.21 7.19
C ILE A 24 -1.56 -0.89 6.80
N GLU A 25 -2.62 -1.11 7.58
CA GLU A 25 -3.65 -2.10 7.24
C GLU A 25 -4.33 -1.76 5.89
N THR A 26 -4.67 -0.48 5.65
CA THR A 26 -5.24 -0.04 4.37
C THR A 26 -4.29 -0.29 3.18
N LEU A 27 -2.99 -0.03 3.35
CA LEU A 27 -1.98 -0.32 2.32
C LEU A 27 -1.80 -1.82 2.08
N LEU A 28 -1.89 -2.64 3.12
CA LEU A 28 -1.84 -4.10 3.00
C LEU A 28 -3.07 -4.65 2.28
N ASP A 29 -4.25 -4.12 2.57
CA ASP A 29 -5.50 -4.42 1.86
C ASP A 29 -5.38 -4.07 0.37
N LEU A 30 -4.84 -2.89 0.05
CA LEU A 30 -4.60 -2.45 -1.32
C LEU A 30 -3.67 -3.41 -2.06
N ALA A 31 -2.53 -3.73 -1.44
CA ALA A 31 -1.57 -4.69 -1.98
C ALA A 31 -2.22 -6.07 -2.21
N GLY A 32 -3.07 -6.49 -1.27
CA GLY A 32 -3.90 -7.68 -1.39
C GLY A 32 -4.80 -7.64 -2.62
N VAL A 33 -5.59 -6.58 -2.81
CA VAL A 33 -6.46 -6.42 -3.98
C VAL A 33 -5.66 -6.51 -5.28
N ALA A 34 -4.52 -5.82 -5.36
CA ALA A 34 -3.67 -5.82 -6.54
C ALA A 34 -3.14 -7.23 -6.85
N ALA A 35 -2.59 -7.95 -5.85
CA ALA A 35 -2.04 -9.28 -6.05
C ALA A 35 -3.10 -10.33 -6.42
N HIS A 36 -4.28 -10.28 -5.81
CA HIS A 36 -5.36 -11.24 -6.11
C HIS A 36 -6.00 -11.01 -7.48
N SER A 37 -6.01 -9.75 -7.95
CA SER A 37 -6.62 -9.39 -9.24
C SER A 37 -5.63 -9.50 -10.40
N SER A 38 -4.36 -9.85 -10.13
CA SER A 38 -3.31 -9.93 -11.14
C SER A 38 -2.22 -10.95 -10.75
N GLU A 39 -1.01 -10.49 -10.47
CA GLU A 39 0.16 -11.27 -10.09
C GLU A 39 0.82 -10.69 -8.84
N ARG A 40 1.66 -11.47 -8.16
CA ARG A 40 2.39 -11.04 -6.95
C ARG A 40 3.20 -9.76 -7.13
N ILE A 41 3.70 -9.49 -8.34
CA ILE A 41 4.46 -8.26 -8.66
C ILE A 41 3.61 -6.99 -8.50
N ALA A 42 2.30 -7.07 -8.68
CA ALA A 42 1.44 -5.90 -8.65
C ALA A 42 1.33 -5.27 -7.26
N ALA A 43 1.39 -6.05 -6.18
CA ALA A 43 1.32 -5.56 -4.81
C ALA A 43 2.35 -4.43 -4.51
N PRO A 44 3.67 -4.67 -4.60
CA PRO A 44 4.66 -3.62 -4.30
C PRO A 44 4.64 -2.47 -5.31
N ILE A 45 4.35 -2.74 -6.59
CA ILE A 45 4.32 -1.71 -7.63
C ILE A 45 3.11 -0.79 -7.46
N ALA A 46 1.95 -1.32 -7.04
CA ALA A 46 0.76 -0.52 -6.75
C ALA A 46 1.01 0.42 -5.57
N CYS A 47 1.55 -0.07 -4.45
CA CYS A 47 1.89 0.79 -3.31
C CYS A 47 2.90 1.90 -3.67
N TRP A 48 3.88 1.59 -4.52
CA TRP A 48 4.81 2.60 -5.03
C TRP A 48 4.12 3.67 -5.90
N LEU A 49 3.20 3.26 -6.79
CA LEU A 49 2.44 4.18 -7.63
C LEU A 49 1.54 5.10 -6.80
N VAL A 50 0.91 4.58 -5.75
CA VAL A 50 0.09 5.36 -4.80
C VAL A 50 0.92 6.45 -4.13
N GLY A 51 2.08 6.09 -3.56
CA GLY A 51 3.00 7.06 -2.98
C GLY A 51 3.47 8.11 -4.00
N ARG A 52 3.75 7.70 -5.24
CA ARG A 52 4.15 8.62 -6.32
C ARG A 52 3.02 9.53 -6.82
N ALA A 53 1.77 9.11 -6.66
CA ALA A 53 0.58 9.89 -7.00
C ALA A 53 0.14 10.84 -5.86
N GLY A 54 0.68 10.67 -4.64
CA GLY A 54 0.29 11.45 -3.47
C GLY A 54 -1.16 11.22 -3.05
N LEU A 55 -1.68 10.01 -3.27
CA LEU A 55 -3.04 9.65 -2.89
C LEU A 55 -3.11 9.25 -1.42
N ASP A 56 -4.23 9.57 -0.80
CA ASP A 56 -4.62 9.02 0.49
C ASP A 56 -4.78 7.48 0.38
N PRO A 57 -4.35 6.70 1.39
CA PRO A 57 -4.47 5.24 1.37
C PRO A 57 -5.90 4.72 1.15
N GLU A 58 -6.92 5.35 1.76
CA GLU A 58 -8.31 4.91 1.63
C GLU A 58 -8.84 5.17 0.21
N ASP A 59 -8.54 6.35 -0.34
CA ASP A 59 -8.90 6.70 -1.72
C ASP A 59 -8.22 5.76 -2.72
N ALA A 60 -6.94 5.44 -2.50
CA ALA A 60 -6.19 4.50 -3.34
C ALA A 60 -6.77 3.08 -3.27
N LEU A 61 -7.19 2.62 -2.09
CA LEU A 61 -7.80 1.31 -1.91
C LEU A 61 -9.15 1.22 -2.65
N ASN A 62 -9.95 2.28 -2.60
CA ASN A 62 -11.21 2.35 -3.34
C ASN A 62 -10.97 2.26 -4.85
N GLN A 63 -10.00 2.99 -5.39
CA GLN A 63 -9.62 2.89 -6.82
C GLN A 63 -9.16 1.47 -7.20
N ALA A 64 -8.37 0.81 -6.35
CA ALA A 64 -7.93 -0.58 -6.60
C ALA A 64 -9.12 -1.56 -6.62
N ARG A 65 -10.10 -1.37 -5.71
CA ARG A 65 -11.32 -2.18 -5.65
C ARG A 65 -12.22 -1.94 -6.88
N ASP A 66 -12.34 -0.70 -7.34
CA ASP A 66 -13.08 -0.35 -8.55
C ASP A 66 -12.47 -1.00 -9.79
N LEU A 67 -11.14 -0.97 -9.92
CA LEU A 67 -10.43 -1.64 -11.01
C LEU A 67 -10.69 -3.16 -11.04
N ARG A 68 -10.73 -3.80 -9.86
CA ARG A 68 -11.11 -5.22 -9.75
C ARG A 68 -12.55 -5.46 -10.22
N GLY A 69 -13.48 -4.57 -9.87
CA GLY A 69 -14.89 -4.68 -10.25
C GLY A 69 -15.15 -4.42 -11.74
N ALA A 70 -14.34 -3.57 -12.37
CA ALA A 70 -14.43 -3.26 -13.80
C ALA A 70 -13.82 -4.33 -14.73
N GLY A 71 -12.99 -5.23 -14.18
CA GLY A 71 -12.32 -6.30 -14.90
C GLY A 71 -12.98 -7.69 -14.82
N GLY A 72 -14.23 -7.76 -14.38
CA GLY A 72 -15.03 -9.00 -14.30
C GLY A 72 -15.58 -9.47 -15.63
#